data_AF-A0A0H4X9Q9-F1
#
_entry.id   AF-A0A0H4X9Q9-F1
#
_cell.length_a   1.000
_cell.length_b   1.000
_cell.length_c   1.000
_cell.angle_alpha   90.00
_cell.angle_beta   90.00
_cell.angle_gamma   90.00
#
_symmetry.space_group_name_H-M   'P 1'
#
loop_
_entity.id
_entity.type
_entity.pdbx_description
1 polymer ?
#
loop_
_entity_poly.entity_id
_entity_poly.type
_entity_poly.pdbx_seq_one_letter_code
_entity_poly.pdbx_strand_id
1 'polypeptide(L)'
;MQQLEWKIGAHTIRYEAPDVVLANFVGPIDLDEIKRSVEAYGEIAQKYGPYYLIADIGQSQLGAEPRRYLSENAKADWFKGSIYVGADVVQQTFGKVIALGMLFTGKTRFETTFVKDHDEARAWMAQHRQKNKKLG
;
A
#
# COMPACT_ATOMS: atom_id res chain seq x y z
N MET A 1 10.41 7.74 19.36
CA MET A 1 9.82 6.95 18.26
C MET A 1 10.58 7.32 17.00
N GLN A 2 11.39 6.43 16.43
CA GLN A 2 12.11 6.73 15.19
C GLN A 2 11.13 6.62 14.04
N GLN A 3 10.76 7.76 13.47
CA GLN A 3 9.99 7.84 12.23
C GLN A 3 10.96 7.59 11.07
N LEU A 4 10.73 6.53 10.31
CA LEU A 4 11.53 6.22 9.12
C LEU A 4 10.74 6.72 7.90
N GLU A 5 11.36 7.63 7.15
CA GLU A 5 10.80 8.23 5.95
C GLU A 5 11.73 7.98 4.77
N TRP A 6 11.17 7.50 3.66
CA TRP A 6 11.84 7.34 2.38
C TRP A 6 11.29 8.40 1.43
N LYS A 7 12.19 9.10 0.74
CA LYS A 7 11.85 10.03 -0.36
C LYS A 7 12.29 9.42 -1.69
N ILE A 8 11.34 9.29 -2.60
CA ILE A 8 11.53 8.66 -3.91
C ILE A 8 10.94 9.61 -4.95
N GLY A 9 11.80 10.44 -5.56
CA GLY A 9 11.33 11.50 -6.45
C GLY A 9 10.38 12.46 -5.72
N ALA A 10 9.16 12.60 -6.24
CA ALA A 10 8.10 13.41 -5.64
C ALA A 10 7.26 12.65 -4.58
N HIS A 11 7.59 11.38 -4.32
CA HIS A 11 6.81 10.49 -3.45
C HIS A 11 7.47 10.34 -2.08
N THR A 12 6.64 10.04 -1.08
CA THR A 12 7.10 9.76 0.28
C THR A 12 6.48 8.48 0.81
N ILE A 13 7.29 7.66 1.47
CA ILE A 13 6.83 6.49 2.24
C ILE A 13 7.27 6.71 3.68
N ARG A 14 6.38 6.48 4.64
CA ARG A 14 6.64 6.72 6.05
C ARG A 14 6.07 5.60 6.90
N TYR A 15 6.90 5.01 7.74
CA TYR A 15 6.44 4.05 8.73
C TYR A 15 6.01 4.76 10.02
N GLU A 16 4.82 4.43 10.49
CA GLU A 16 4.26 4.85 11.77
C GLU A 16 4.05 3.61 12.65
N ALA A 17 4.73 3.59 13.80
CA ALA A 17 4.56 2.51 14.76
C ALA A 17 3.10 2.45 15.24
N PRO A 18 2.56 1.25 15.51
CA PRO A 18 3.27 -0.04 15.50
C PRO A 18 3.26 -0.78 14.15
N ASP A 19 2.42 -0.39 13.19
CA ASP A 19 2.15 -1.21 12.01
C ASP A 19 1.44 -0.48 10.87
N VAL A 20 1.76 0.79 10.65
CA VAL A 20 1.18 1.61 9.57
C VAL A 20 2.28 2.07 8.63
N VAL A 21 2.05 1.93 7.34
CA VAL A 21 2.82 2.60 6.29
C VAL A 21 1.93 3.62 5.61
N LEU A 22 2.37 4.87 5.60
CA LEU A 22 1.77 5.94 4.83
C LEU A 22 2.59 6.16 3.57
N ALA A 23 1.97 6.04 2.41
CA ALA A 23 2.58 6.38 1.14
C ALA A 23 1.82 7.54 0.50
N ASN A 24 2.53 8.53 -0.02
CA ASN A 24 1.96 9.63 -0.78
C ASN A 24 2.64 9.68 -2.14
N PHE A 25 1.84 9.51 -3.20
CA PHE A 25 2.30 9.53 -4.58
C PHE A 25 1.72 10.75 -5.30
N VAL A 26 2.57 11.45 -6.06
CA VAL A 26 2.24 12.71 -6.74
C VAL A 26 2.91 12.70 -8.10
N GLY A 27 2.13 12.94 -9.15
CA GLY A 27 2.59 12.91 -10.54
C GLY A 27 2.72 11.50 -11.12
N PRO A 28 3.32 11.40 -12.33
CA PRO A 28 3.68 10.12 -12.93
C PRO A 28 4.67 9.37 -12.03
N ILE A 29 4.45 8.06 -11.88
CA ILE A 29 5.35 7.15 -11.17
C ILE A 29 6.07 6.30 -12.22
N ASP A 30 7.40 6.40 -12.28
CA ASP A 30 8.20 5.61 -13.20
C ASP A 30 8.58 4.22 -12.64
N LEU A 31 9.31 3.43 -13.44
CA LEU A 31 9.69 2.07 -13.07
C LEU A 31 10.71 2.03 -11.92
N ASP A 32 11.64 2.98 -11.88
CA ASP A 32 12.68 3.01 -10.85
C ASP A 32 12.10 3.51 -9.52
N GLU A 33 11.16 4.44 -9.56
CA GLU A 33 10.40 4.91 -8.40
C GLU A 33 9.55 3.79 -7.79
N ILE A 34 8.87 2.98 -8.61
CA ILE A 34 8.09 1.85 -8.06
C ILE A 34 9.00 0.74 -7.51
N LYS A 35 10.16 0.47 -8.13
CA LYS A 35 11.14 -0.50 -7.62
C LYS A 35 11.60 -0.11 -6.21
N ARG A 36 12.02 1.14 -6.05
CA ARG A 36 12.44 1.69 -4.75
C ARG A 36 11.30 1.67 -3.73
N SER A 37 10.06 1.87 -4.17
CA SER A 37 8.88 1.79 -3.31
C SER A 37 8.64 0.35 -2.82
N VAL A 38 8.75 -0.63 -3.71
CA VAL A 38 8.64 -2.07 -3.37
C VAL A 38 9.77 -2.52 -2.43
N GLU A 39 10.99 -2.03 -2.65
CA GLU A 39 12.13 -2.26 -1.75
C GLU A 39 11.83 -1.72 -0.35
N ALA A 40 11.38 -0.46 -0.23
CA ALA A 40 11.01 0.13 1.06
C ALA A 40 9.90 -0.65 1.77
N TYR A 41 8.87 -1.09 1.03
CA TYR A 41 7.82 -1.97 1.55
C TYR A 41 8.36 -3.29 2.10
N GLY A 42 9.26 -3.94 1.36
CA GLY A 42 9.92 -5.17 1.79
C GLY A 42 10.79 -4.97 3.04
N GLU A 43 11.57 -3.90 3.10
CA GLU A 43 12.40 -3.54 4.26
C GLU A 43 11.54 -3.34 5.52
N ILE A 44 10.42 -2.63 5.39
CA ILE A 44 9.49 -2.40 6.51
C ILE A 44 8.88 -3.73 6.97
N ALA A 45 8.38 -4.55 6.05
CA ALA A 45 7.79 -5.85 6.38
C ALA A 45 8.79 -6.78 7.06
N GLN A 46 10.04 -6.82 6.58
CA GLN A 46 11.09 -7.65 7.16
C GLN A 46 11.48 -7.19 8.57
N LYS A 47 11.54 -5.87 8.78
CA LYS A 47 12.01 -5.29 10.05
C LYS A 47 10.93 -5.22 11.13
N TYR A 48 9.69 -4.92 10.75
CA TYR A 48 8.60 -4.61 11.68
C TYR A 48 7.41 -5.58 11.58
N GLY A 49 7.44 -6.51 10.61
CA GLY A 49 6.35 -7.42 10.32
C GLY A 49 5.26 -6.78 9.44
N PRO A 50 4.15 -7.52 9.21
CA PRO A 50 3.07 -7.07 8.35
C PRO A 50 2.40 -5.77 8.84
N TYR A 51 2.02 -4.90 7.91
CA TYR A 51 1.51 -3.56 8.19
C TYR A 51 0.24 -3.23 7.42
N TYR A 52 -0.48 -2.19 7.85
CA TYR A 52 -1.53 -1.55 7.06
C TYR A 52 -0.90 -0.50 6.14
N LEU A 53 -1.21 -0.56 4.84
CA LEU A 53 -0.83 0.49 3.90
C LEU A 53 -1.97 1.49 3.76
N ILE A 54 -1.69 2.78 3.95
CA ILE A 54 -2.55 3.88 3.49
C ILE A 54 -1.78 4.62 2.40
N ALA A 55 -2.25 4.53 1.16
CA ALA A 55 -1.61 5.13 0.00
C ALA A 55 -2.49 6.25 -0.56
N ASP A 56 -2.06 7.49 -0.46
CA ASP A 56 -2.63 8.60 -1.21
C ASP A 56 -2.13 8.53 -2.65
N ILE A 57 -3.07 8.30 -3.56
CA ILE A 57 -2.80 8.10 -4.98
C ILE A 57 -3.59 9.07 -5.86
N GLY A 58 -4.43 9.93 -5.28
CA GLY A 58 -5.37 10.76 -6.04
C GLY A 58 -4.70 11.77 -6.97
N GLN A 59 -3.44 12.11 -6.70
CA GLN A 59 -2.62 12.98 -7.54
C GLN A 59 -1.55 12.23 -8.34
N SER A 60 -1.63 10.90 -8.42
CA SER A 60 -0.61 10.05 -9.04
C SER A 60 -1.09 9.32 -10.29
N GLN A 61 -0.14 8.91 -11.12
CA GLN A 61 -0.41 8.10 -12.31
C GLN A 61 0.57 6.93 -12.39
N LEU A 62 0.05 5.71 -12.27
CA LEU A 62 0.84 4.48 -12.37
C LEU A 62 0.68 3.85 -13.75
N GLY A 63 1.71 3.92 -14.57
CA GLY A 63 1.78 3.32 -15.91
C GLY A 63 1.73 1.79 -15.89
N ALA A 64 1.59 1.17 -17.06
CA ALA A 64 1.42 -0.28 -17.18
C ALA A 64 2.65 -1.09 -16.70
N GLU A 65 3.85 -0.66 -17.08
CA GLU A 65 5.10 -1.34 -16.69
C GLU A 65 5.37 -1.24 -15.17
N PRO A 66 5.33 -0.06 -14.54
CA PRO A 66 5.42 0.05 -13.08
C PRO A 66 4.36 -0.76 -12.34
N ARG A 67 3.12 -0.76 -12.85
CA ARG A 67 2.00 -1.54 -12.28
C ARG A 67 2.26 -3.04 -12.32
N ARG A 68 2.77 -3.54 -13.45
CA ARG A 68 3.14 -4.96 -13.60
C ARG A 68 4.24 -5.32 -12.60
N TYR A 69 5.28 -4.50 -12.52
CA TYR A 69 6.36 -4.71 -11.57
C TYR A 69 5.84 -4.80 -10.13
N LEU A 70 4.98 -3.87 -9.70
CA LEU A 70 4.37 -3.89 -8.38
C LEU A 70 3.61 -5.19 -8.11
N SER A 71 2.80 -5.65 -9.08
CA SER A 71 2.02 -6.88 -8.95
C SER A 71 2.88 -8.15 -8.85
N GLU A 72 4.04 -8.17 -9.50
CA GLU A 72 4.93 -9.34 -9.55
C GLU A 72 5.89 -9.40 -8.34
N ASN A 73 6.24 -8.25 -7.76
CA ASN A 73 7.32 -8.15 -6.78
C ASN A 73 6.85 -7.82 -5.35
N ALA A 74 5.71 -7.16 -5.18
CA ALA A 74 5.13 -6.99 -3.85
C ALA A 74 4.48 -8.30 -3.38
N LYS A 75 4.61 -8.59 -2.08
CA LYS A 75 4.09 -9.82 -1.50
C LYS A 75 2.86 -9.56 -0.65
N ALA A 76 1.83 -10.38 -0.83
CA ALA A 76 0.58 -10.27 -0.10
C ALA A 76 0.74 -10.42 1.44
N ASP A 77 1.78 -11.11 1.91
CA ASP A 77 2.06 -11.31 3.34
C ASP A 77 2.65 -10.08 4.03
N TRP A 78 3.09 -9.06 3.28
CA TRP A 78 3.50 -7.77 3.84
C TRP A 78 2.32 -6.96 4.37
N PHE A 79 1.11 -7.21 3.85
CA PHE A 79 -0.05 -6.38 4.09
C PHE A 79 -1.05 -7.04 5.05
N LYS A 80 -1.38 -6.35 6.13
CA LYS A 80 -2.58 -6.59 6.93
C LYS A 80 -3.84 -6.12 6.21
N GLY A 81 -3.70 -5.10 5.36
CA GLY A 81 -4.76 -4.50 4.54
C GLY A 81 -4.22 -3.28 3.80
N SER A 82 -4.83 -2.96 2.66
CA SER A 82 -4.43 -1.81 1.82
C SER A 82 -5.59 -0.84 1.65
N ILE A 83 -5.33 0.43 1.93
CA ILE A 83 -6.30 1.52 1.84
C ILE A 83 -5.77 2.54 0.84
N TYR A 84 -6.49 2.76 -0.25
CA TYR A 84 -6.14 3.76 -1.25
C TYR A 84 -7.01 5.00 -1.08
N VAL A 85 -6.38 6.16 -0.92
CA VAL A 85 -7.02 7.45 -0.68
C VAL A 85 -7.08 8.24 -1.99
N GLY A 86 -8.23 8.86 -2.27
CA GLY A 86 -8.40 9.76 -3.41
C GLY A 86 -8.47 9.08 -4.78
N ALA A 87 -8.63 7.75 -4.82
CA ALA A 87 -8.59 6.97 -6.06
C ALA A 87 -9.80 7.21 -6.97
N ASP A 88 -9.57 7.60 -8.22
CA ASP A 88 -10.61 7.64 -9.26
C ASP A 88 -11.04 6.23 -9.72
N VAL A 89 -12.06 6.13 -10.58
CA VAL A 89 -12.60 4.83 -11.05
C VAL A 89 -11.54 3.99 -11.78
N VAL A 90 -10.63 4.63 -12.51
CA VAL A 90 -9.57 3.96 -13.28
C VAL A 90 -8.53 3.38 -12.32
N GLN A 91 -8.08 4.19 -11.36
CA GLN A 91 -7.16 3.80 -10.30
C GLN A 91 -7.74 2.69 -9.43
N GLN A 92 -9.03 2.75 -9.10
CA GLN A 92 -9.73 1.69 -8.36
C GLN A 92 -9.71 0.36 -9.12
N THR A 93 -9.94 0.40 -10.44
CA THR A 93 -9.91 -0.78 -11.30
C THR A 93 -8.52 -1.41 -11.29
N PHE A 94 -7.48 -0.62 -11.48
CA PHE A 94 -6.11 -1.13 -11.47
C PHE A 94 -5.65 -1.60 -10.09
N GLY A 95 -6.02 -0.90 -9.02
CA GLY A 95 -5.72 -1.31 -7.65
C GLY A 95 -6.26 -2.71 -7.33
N LYS A 96 -7.48 -3.03 -7.79
CA LYS A 96 -8.08 -4.38 -7.65
C LYS A 96 -7.32 -5.43 -8.46
N VAL A 97 -6.90 -5.10 -9.68
CA VAL A 97 -6.12 -6.00 -10.54
C VAL A 97 -4.76 -6.31 -9.92
N ILE A 98 -4.07 -5.30 -9.40
CA ILE A 98 -2.78 -5.47 -8.70
C ILE A 98 -2.97 -6.35 -7.46
N ALA A 99 -3.96 -6.04 -6.62
CA ALA A 99 -4.24 -6.84 -5.42
C ALA A 99 -4.52 -8.30 -5.79
N LEU A 100 -5.31 -8.55 -6.84
CA LEU A 100 -5.56 -9.89 -7.35
C LEU A 100 -4.28 -10.58 -7.83
N GLY A 101 -3.41 -9.87 -8.56
CA GLY A 101 -2.12 -10.40 -8.99
C GLY A 101 -1.22 -10.81 -7.81
N MET A 102 -1.18 -10.00 -6.75
CA MET A 102 -0.45 -10.32 -5.52
C MET A 102 -1.00 -11.57 -4.80
N LEU A 103 -2.30 -11.87 -4.93
CA LEU A 103 -2.88 -13.10 -4.36
C LEU A 103 -2.40 -14.37 -5.07
N PHE A 104 -2.00 -14.28 -6.34
CA PHE A 104 -1.44 -15.42 -7.08
C PHE A 104 0.03 -15.68 -6.74
N THR A 105 0.75 -14.66 -6.26
CA THR A 105 2.16 -14.77 -5.85
C THR A 105 2.33 -15.00 -4.34
N GLY A 106 1.30 -14.72 -3.53
CA GLY A 106 1.31 -14.84 -2.07
C GLY A 106 0.52 -16.04 -1.52
N LYS A 107 0.82 -16.41 -0.26
CA LYS A 107 0.10 -17.47 0.49
C LYS A 107 -1.06 -16.94 1.34
N THR A 108 -1.17 -15.61 1.48
CA THR A 108 -2.14 -14.93 2.36
C THR A 108 -3.03 -13.98 1.57
N ARG A 109 -4.26 -13.79 2.05
CA ARG A 109 -5.19 -12.79 1.51
C ARG A 109 -5.20 -11.55 2.41
N PHE A 110 -5.24 -10.37 1.81
CA PHE A 110 -5.46 -9.10 2.49
C PHE A 110 -6.64 -8.37 1.85
N GLU A 111 -7.38 -7.60 2.65
CA GLU A 111 -8.48 -6.77 2.14
C GLU A 111 -7.93 -5.46 1.55
N THR A 112 -8.53 -5.03 0.42
CA THR A 112 -8.24 -3.74 -0.22
C THR A 112 -9.50 -2.88 -0.23
N THR A 113 -9.37 -1.62 0.15
CA THR A 113 -10.47 -0.63 0.09
C THR A 113 -10.01 0.69 -0.55
N PHE A 114 -10.99 1.47 -1.00
CA PHE A 114 -10.81 2.79 -1.57
C PHE A 114 -11.67 3.78 -0.80
N VAL A 115 -11.07 4.88 -0.37
CA VAL A 115 -11.70 5.88 0.49
C VAL A 115 -11.40 7.28 -0.04
N LYS A 116 -12.20 8.27 0.40
CA LYS A 116 -12.07 9.64 -0.07
C LYS A 116 -10.91 10.38 0.59
N ASP A 117 -10.70 10.14 1.87
CA ASP A 117 -9.73 10.87 2.68
C ASP A 117 -9.06 9.98 3.75
N HIS A 118 -8.14 10.60 4.51
CA HIS A 118 -7.39 9.93 5.56
C HIS A 118 -8.24 9.56 6.78
N ASP A 119 -9.31 10.29 7.09
CA ASP A 119 -10.16 9.98 8.23
C ASP A 119 -10.96 8.70 7.97
N GLU A 120 -11.52 8.56 6.78
CA GLU A 120 -12.14 7.32 6.31
C GLU A 120 -11.12 6.16 6.30
N ALA A 121 -9.88 6.41 5.89
CA ALA A 121 -8.82 5.40 5.89
C ALA A 121 -8.52 4.85 7.29
N ARG A 122 -8.41 5.76 8.27
CA ARG A 122 -8.16 5.41 9.68
C ARG A 122 -9.36 4.69 10.28
N ALA A 123 -10.58 5.13 9.98
CA ALA A 123 -11.80 4.48 10.44
C ALA A 123 -11.90 3.04 9.93
N TRP A 124 -11.67 2.81 8.63
CA TRP A 124 -11.67 1.47 8.04
C TRP A 124 -10.61 0.57 8.67
N MET A 125 -9.37 1.07 8.82
CA MET A 125 -8.27 0.32 9.45
C MET A 125 -8.62 -0.12 10.87
N ALA A 126 -9.22 0.76 11.67
CA ALA A 126 -9.62 0.45 13.04
C ALA A 126 -10.70 -0.64 13.08
N GLN A 127 -11.70 -0.58 12.19
CA GLN A 127 -12.73 -1.61 12.07
C GLN A 127 -12.15 -2.96 11.63
N HIS A 128 -11.31 -2.96 10.59
CA HIS A 128 -10.65 -4.16 10.09
C HIS A 128 -9.78 -4.82 11.17
N ARG A 129 -9.05 -4.02 11.95
CA ARG A 129 -8.25 -4.50 13.09
C ARG A 129 -9.11 -5.18 14.15
N GLN A 130 -10.25 -4.60 14.50
CA GLN A 130 -11.16 -5.21 15.49
C GLN A 130 -11.75 -6.53 14.97
N LYS A 131 -12.14 -6.60 13.68
CA LYS A 131 -12.64 -7.82 13.05
C LYS A 131 -11.62 -8.94 13.10
N ASN A 132 -10.37 -8.67 12.72
CA ASN A 132 -9.33 -9.71 12.66
C ASN A 132 -8.82 -10.14 14.04
N LYS A 133 -8.88 -9.27 15.07
CA LYS A 133 -8.62 -9.67 16.46
C LYS A 133 -9.65 -10.66 17.01
N LYS A 134 -10.87 -10.71 16.46
CA LYS A 134 -11.93 -11.63 16.91
C LYS A 134 -11.86 -13.00 16.22
N LEU A 135 -11.05 -13.13 15.17
CA LEU A 135 -10.95 -14.33 14.34
C LEU A 135 -9.67 -15.14 14.57
N GLY A 136 -8.72 -14.62 15.33
CA GLY A 136 -7.49 -15.29 15.75
C GLY A 136 -7.46 -15.45 17.26
#